data_AF-A0A357N2P1-F1
#
_entry.id   AF-A0A357N2P1-F1
#
_cell.length_a   1.000
_cell.length_b   1.000
_cell.length_c   1.000
_cell.angle_alpha   90.00
_cell.angle_beta   90.00
_cell.angle_gamma   90.00
#
_symmetry.space_group_name_H-M   'P 1'
#
loop_
_entity.id
_entity.type
_entity.pdbx_description
1 polymer ?
#
loop_
_entity_poly.entity_id
_entity_poly.type
_entity_poly.pdbx_seq_one_letter_code
_entity_poly.pdbx_strand_id
1 'polypeptide(L)'
;QFYVQDRFRLFDDRLTIDIGAKSPHTRTSVRTPLGNYANNSSLTAKKGLLPQAGFNFKLNEGNEVFGSFAKNVAAYALGVGSPFNVPQADFDASAGNLKPEQSRTIELGWRGYGRGYEASVAVYDVKFDNRLLAIAQCVGILGCP
;
A
#
# COMPACT_ATOMS: atom_id res chain seq x y z
N GLN A 1 -3.34 12.43 -8.70
CA GLN A 1 -3.05 12.23 -7.26
C GLN A 1 -2.59 13.55 -6.67
N PHE A 2 -2.89 13.81 -5.40
CA PHE A 2 -2.35 14.95 -4.66
C PHE A 2 -1.46 14.47 -3.52
N TYR A 3 -0.45 15.26 -3.19
CA TYR A 3 0.51 14.96 -2.15
C TYR A 3 1.03 16.25 -1.55
N VAL A 4 1.15 16.26 -0.23
CA VAL A 4 1.84 17.31 0.52
C VAL A 4 2.73 16.65 1.55
N GLN A 5 3.91 17.19 1.75
CA GLN A 5 4.80 16.83 2.84
C GLN A 5 5.53 18.07 3.31
N ASP A 6 5.75 18.11 4.62
CA ASP A 6 6.59 19.09 5.27
C ASP A 6 7.66 18.37 6.10
N ARG A 7 8.80 19.04 6.27
CA ARG A 7 9.96 18.52 7.00
C ARG A 7 10.43 19.58 7.97
N PHE A 8 10.43 19.21 9.24
CA PHE A 8 10.91 20.04 10.33
C PHE A 8 12.25 19.51 10.84
N ARG A 9 13.18 20.41 11.10
CA ARG A 9 14.40 20.11 11.84
C ARG A 9 14.39 20.89 13.14
N LEU A 10 14.69 20.20 14.24
CA LEU A 10 14.59 20.68 15.61
C LEU A 10 15.84 20.24 16.37
N PHE A 11 16.15 20.93 17.47
CA PHE A 11 17.32 20.65 18.33
C PHE A 11 18.64 20.64 17.56
N ASP A 12 18.98 21.73 16.87
CA ASP A 12 20.23 21.85 16.08
C ASP A 12 20.41 20.68 15.10
N ASP A 13 19.37 20.37 14.32
CA ASP A 13 19.34 19.28 13.34
C ASP A 13 19.53 17.86 13.90
N ARG A 14 19.32 17.69 15.21
CA ARG A 14 19.30 16.37 15.86
C ARG A 14 17.99 15.64 15.69
N LEU A 15 16.87 16.35 15.63
CA LEU A 15 15.55 15.77 15.40
C LEU A 15 15.03 16.23 14.04
N THR A 16 14.78 15.29 13.14
CA THR A 16 14.06 15.53 11.89
C THR A 16 12.70 14.86 11.98
N ILE A 17 11.64 15.60 11.66
CA ILE A 17 10.27 15.10 11.60
C ILE A 17 9.74 15.36 10.19
N ASP A 18 9.21 14.32 9.56
CA ASP A 18 8.55 14.37 8.27
C ASP A 18 7.05 14.08 8.48
N ILE A 19 6.18 14.95 7.98
CA ILE A 19 4.72 14.73 8.02
C ILE A 19 4.18 15.00 6.63
N GLY A 20 3.35 14.11 6.13
CA GLY A 20 2.70 14.31 4.84
C GLY A 20 1.40 13.55 4.70
N ALA A 21 0.71 13.83 3.61
CA ALA A 21 -0.48 13.10 3.23
C ALA A 21 -0.57 12.94 1.72
N LYS A 22 -1.11 11.81 1.28
CA LYS A 22 -1.38 11.50 -0.12
C LYS A 22 -2.87 11.29 -0.36
N SER A 23 -3.35 11.68 -1.54
CA SER A 23 -4.72 11.49 -2.00
C SER A 23 -4.69 10.89 -3.41
N PRO A 24 -4.53 9.56 -3.52
CA PRO A 24 -4.52 8.87 -4.80
C PRO A 24 -5.94 8.65 -5.31
N HIS A 25 -6.07 8.72 -6.64
CA HIS A 25 -7.27 8.39 -7.38
C HIS A 25 -6.83 7.67 -8.63
N THR A 26 -7.00 6.35 -8.64
CA THR A 26 -6.57 5.48 -9.73
C THR A 26 -7.77 4.71 -10.26
N ARG A 27 -8.04 4.86 -11.56
CA ARG A 27 -9.06 4.09 -12.25
C ARG A 27 -8.39 3.01 -13.10
N THR A 28 -8.73 1.77 -12.84
CA THR A 28 -8.32 0.62 -13.65
C THR A 28 -9.50 0.23 -14.54
N SER A 29 -9.27 0.16 -15.85
CA SER A 29 -10.29 -0.27 -16.82
C SER A 29 -9.76 -1.47 -17.61
N VAL A 30 -10.65 -2.40 -17.94
CA VAL A 30 -10.31 -3.57 -18.75
C VAL A 30 -11.18 -3.60 -20.01
N ARG A 31 -10.59 -4.07 -21.10
CA ARG A 31 -11.31 -4.40 -22.34
C ARG A 31 -10.91 -5.81 -22.74
N THR A 32 -11.90 -6.69 -22.78
CA THR A 32 -11.69 -8.12 -23.03
C THR A 32 -12.52 -8.49 -24.26
N PRO A 33 -11.91 -8.51 -25.46
CA PRO A 33 -12.65 -8.67 -26.70
C PRO A 33 -13.14 -10.12 -26.96
N LEU A 34 -12.65 -11.10 -26.19
CA LEU A 34 -12.91 -12.52 -26.38
C LEU A 34 -13.23 -13.19 -25.03
N GLY A 35 -14.22 -14.09 -25.02
CA GLY A 35 -14.66 -14.82 -23.82
C GLY A 35 -15.73 -14.06 -23.01
N ASN A 36 -16.10 -14.63 -21.86
CA ASN A 36 -17.19 -14.12 -21.01
C ASN A 36 -16.72 -13.28 -19.82
N TYR A 37 -15.41 -12.98 -19.74
CA TYR A 37 -14.83 -12.20 -18.66
C TYR A 37 -15.30 -10.74 -18.68
N ALA A 38 -15.08 -10.04 -17.56
CA ALA A 38 -15.36 -8.61 -17.44
C ALA A 38 -14.78 -7.84 -18.65
N ASN A 39 -15.66 -7.14 -19.37
CA ASN A 39 -15.35 -6.38 -20.58
C ASN A 39 -15.90 -4.95 -20.45
N ASN A 40 -15.18 -3.96 -20.97
CA ASN A 40 -15.47 -2.53 -20.81
C ASN A 40 -15.79 -2.14 -19.35
N SER A 41 -15.16 -2.84 -18.40
CA SER A 41 -15.43 -2.75 -16.98
C SER A 41 -14.35 -1.92 -16.29
N SER A 42 -14.69 -1.19 -15.23
CA SER A 42 -13.72 -0.34 -14.54
C SER A 42 -13.94 -0.31 -13.03
N LEU A 43 -12.84 -0.29 -12.27
CA LEU A 43 -12.83 -0.11 -10.83
C LEU A 43 -11.95 1.08 -10.45
N THR A 44 -12.36 1.83 -9.43
CA THR A 44 -11.63 3.02 -8.98
C THR A 44 -11.11 2.82 -7.56
N ALA A 45 -9.79 2.79 -7.41
CA ALA A 45 -9.13 2.84 -6.12
C ALA A 45 -8.88 4.32 -5.75
N LYS A 46 -9.61 4.83 -4.76
CA LYS A 46 -9.44 6.21 -4.28
C LYS A 46 -9.41 6.28 -2.76
N LYS A 47 -8.61 7.20 -2.23
CA LYS A 47 -8.62 7.54 -0.81
C LYS A 47 -8.39 9.03 -0.64
N GLY A 48 -9.25 9.69 0.15
CA GLY A 48 -9.18 11.13 0.36
C GLY A 48 -7.92 11.58 1.12
N LEU A 49 -7.47 10.77 2.08
CA LEU A 49 -6.32 11.07 2.92
C LEU A 49 -5.57 9.79 3.30
N LEU A 50 -4.28 9.75 2.98
CA LEU A 50 -3.32 8.73 3.38
C LEU A 50 -2.18 9.42 4.15
N PRO A 51 -2.28 9.48 5.48
CA PRO A 51 -1.25 10.11 6.29
C PRO A 51 0.04 9.28 6.27
N GLN A 52 1.15 10.00 6.26
CA GLN A 52 2.50 9.48 6.45
C GLN A 52 3.22 10.39 7.44
N ALA A 53 3.91 9.79 8.40
CA ALA A 53 4.72 10.50 9.36
C ALA A 53 6.01 9.72 9.60
N GLY A 54 7.11 10.41 9.81
CA GLY A 54 8.39 9.81 10.13
C GLY A 54 9.17 10.72 11.04
N PHE A 55 10.07 10.13 11.80
CA PHE A 55 11.04 10.88 12.56
C PHE A 55 12.40 10.20 12.49
N ASN A 56 13.41 11.01 12.73
CA ASN A 56 14.79 10.63 12.87
C ASN A 56 15.36 11.45 14.02
N PHE A 57 15.98 10.78 14.99
CA PHE A 57 16.63 11.41 16.12
C PHE A 57 18.08 10.94 16.29
N LYS A 58 19.01 11.88 16.19
CA LYS A 58 20.44 11.68 16.44
C LYS A 58 20.73 11.66 17.94
N LEU A 59 21.06 10.48 18.44
CA LEU A 59 21.51 10.28 19.82
C LEU A 59 22.91 10.87 20.02
N ASN A 60 23.81 10.64 19.07
CA ASN A 60 25.16 11.20 18.99
C ASN A 60 25.65 11.16 17.53
N GLU A 61 26.91 11.52 17.27
CA GLU A 61 27.49 11.58 15.91
C GLU A 61 27.46 10.24 15.15
N GLY A 62 27.42 9.11 15.86
CA GLY A 62 27.44 7.78 15.29
C GLY A 62 26.19 6.96 15.55
N ASN A 63 25.12 7.52 16.12
CA ASN A 63 23.94 6.74 16.51
C ASN A 63 22.65 7.53 16.27
N GLU A 64 21.68 6.84 15.68
CA GLU A 64 20.42 7.44 15.29
C GLU A 64 19.26 6.46 15.47
N VAL A 65 18.13 6.95 15.98
CA VAL A 65 16.88 6.20 16.04
C VAL A 65 15.92 6.80 15.03
N PHE A 66 15.23 5.96 14.29
CA PHE A 66 14.26 6.38 13.28
C PHE A 66 12.96 5.62 13.46
N GLY A 67 11.86 6.24 13.06
CA GLY A 67 10.57 5.59 13.02
C GLY A 67 9.71 6.15 11.92
N SER A 68 8.80 5.34 11.41
CA SER A 68 7.85 5.77 10.39
C SER A 68 6.48 5.12 10.55
N PHE A 69 5.49 5.84 10.05
CA PHE A 69 4.12 5.42 9.97
C PHE A 69 3.59 5.82 8.60
N ALA A 70 2.98 4.89 7.87
CA ALA A 70 2.36 5.22 6.60
C ALA A 70 1.09 4.38 6.39
N LYS A 71 0.06 5.03 5.83
CA LYS A 71 -1.07 4.34 5.22
C LYS A 71 -0.95 4.42 3.71
N ASN A 72 -1.25 3.34 3.02
CA ASN A 72 -1.28 3.29 1.56
C ASN A 72 -2.54 2.58 1.05
N VAL A 73 -2.84 2.79 -0.22
CA VAL A 73 -3.90 2.06 -0.95
C VAL A 73 -3.33 1.58 -2.28
N ALA A 74 -3.66 0.36 -2.67
CA ALA A 74 -3.26 -0.21 -3.95
C ALA A 74 -4.35 0.03 -5.00
N ALA A 75 -3.92 0.16 -6.26
CA ALA A 75 -4.82 0.09 -7.39
C ALA A 75 -5.31 -1.35 -7.59
N TYR A 76 -6.47 -1.53 -8.22
CA TYR A 76 -6.96 -2.86 -8.59
C TYR A 76 -6.01 -3.48 -9.61
N ALA A 77 -5.47 -4.65 -9.28
CA ALA A 77 -4.56 -5.39 -10.14
C ALA A 77 -5.28 -5.89 -11.40
N LEU A 78 -4.52 -6.11 -12.47
CA LEU A 78 -4.96 -6.78 -13.70
C LEU A 78 -4.31 -8.17 -13.78
N GLY A 79 -4.91 -9.08 -14.54
CA GLY A 79 -4.34 -10.42 -14.79
C GLY A 79 -5.00 -11.54 -13.99
N VAL A 80 -4.30 -12.66 -13.84
CA VAL A 80 -4.83 -13.86 -13.15
C VAL A 80 -5.05 -13.56 -11.66
N GLY A 81 -6.23 -13.89 -11.16
CA GLY A 81 -6.64 -13.59 -9.78
C GLY A 81 -7.06 -12.14 -9.52
N SER A 82 -7.16 -11.33 -10.56
CA SER A 82 -7.73 -9.97 -10.50
C SER A 82 -9.25 -10.01 -10.34
N PRO A 83 -9.87 -8.98 -9.73
CA PRO A 83 -11.31 -8.79 -9.78
C PRO A 83 -11.89 -8.65 -11.19
N PHE A 84 -11.05 -8.41 -12.21
CA PHE A 84 -11.48 -8.38 -13.62
C PHE A 84 -11.42 -9.75 -14.31
N ASN A 85 -10.84 -10.77 -13.66
CA ASN A 85 -10.71 -12.13 -14.21
C ASN A 85 -11.83 -13.04 -13.68
N VAL A 86 -13.07 -12.60 -13.90
CA VAL A 86 -14.32 -13.30 -13.59
C VAL A 86 -15.33 -13.00 -14.71
N PRO A 87 -16.37 -13.82 -14.90
CA PRO A 87 -17.47 -13.51 -15.80
C PRO A 87 -18.09 -12.12 -15.55
N GLN A 88 -18.61 -11.46 -16.58
CA GLN A 88 -19.19 -10.10 -16.45
C GLN A 88 -20.27 -10.02 -15.36
N ALA A 89 -21.13 -11.04 -15.24
CA ALA A 89 -22.19 -11.06 -14.23
C ALA A 89 -21.63 -11.06 -12.79
N ASP A 90 -20.54 -11.79 -12.54
CA ASP A 90 -19.89 -11.85 -11.24
C ASP A 90 -19.10 -10.57 -10.93
N PHE A 91 -18.52 -9.95 -11.97
CA PHE A 91 -17.95 -8.61 -11.85
C PHE A 91 -19.02 -7.60 -11.44
N ASP A 92 -20.16 -7.56 -12.13
CA ASP A 92 -21.23 -6.59 -11.85
C ASP A 92 -21.82 -6.80 -10.44
N ALA A 93 -21.92 -8.06 -9.99
CA ALA A 93 -22.39 -8.40 -8.65
C ALA A 93 -21.41 -7.98 -7.52
N SER A 94 -20.10 -8.03 -7.79
CA SER A 94 -19.06 -7.76 -6.78
C SER A 94 -18.50 -6.32 -6.82
N ALA A 95 -18.53 -5.66 -7.98
CA ALA A 95 -17.89 -4.37 -8.22
C ALA A 95 -18.39 -3.26 -7.30
N GLY A 96 -19.67 -3.28 -6.92
CA GLY A 96 -20.28 -2.28 -6.03
C GLY A 96 -19.77 -2.34 -4.59
N ASN A 97 -19.33 -3.51 -4.13
CA ASN A 97 -18.90 -3.73 -2.74
C ASN A 97 -17.38 -3.88 -2.59
N LEU A 98 -16.66 -3.98 -3.70
CA LEU A 98 -15.21 -4.18 -3.68
C LEU A 98 -14.51 -2.90 -3.17
N LYS A 99 -13.70 -3.07 -2.13
CA LYS A 99 -12.86 -2.01 -1.58
C LYS A 99 -11.43 -2.22 -2.07
N PRO A 100 -10.70 -1.12 -2.37
CA PRO A 100 -9.31 -1.25 -2.75
C PRO A 100 -8.51 -1.72 -1.53
N GLU A 101 -7.48 -2.53 -1.80
CA GLU A 101 -6.56 -3.02 -0.78
C GLU A 101 -5.84 -1.85 -0.12
N GLN A 102 -5.82 -1.84 1.22
CA GLN A 102 -5.16 -0.82 2.02
C GLN A 102 -4.06 -1.45 2.86
N SER A 103 -2.99 -0.71 3.09
CA SER A 103 -1.93 -1.12 3.99
C SER A 103 -1.65 -0.05 5.04
N ARG A 104 -1.24 -0.50 6.22
CA ARG A 104 -0.70 0.31 7.29
C ARG A 104 0.64 -0.28 7.67
N THR A 105 1.67 0.54 7.63
CA THR A 105 3.02 0.19 8.06
C THR A 105 3.42 1.04 9.24
N ILE A 106 3.98 0.40 10.26
CA ILE A 106 4.63 1.04 11.40
C ILE A 106 6.04 0.46 11.47
N GLU A 107 7.05 1.32 11.56
CA GLU A 107 8.45 0.92 11.64
C GLU A 107 9.16 1.72 12.73
N LEU A 108 10.05 1.05 13.44
CA LEU A 108 10.96 1.65 14.40
C LEU A 108 12.31 0.96 14.26
N GLY A 109 13.39 1.73 14.25
CA GLY A 109 14.72 1.18 14.14
C GLY A 109 15.79 2.07 14.73
N TRP A 110 16.97 1.49 14.83
CA TRP A 110 18.20 2.15 15.21
C TRP A 110 19.25 1.86 14.15
N ARG A 111 20.09 2.86 13.88
CA ARG A 111 21.25 2.74 13.01
C ARG A 111 22.46 3.41 13.64
N GLY A 112 23.60 2.75 13.51
CA GLY A 112 24.88 3.18 14.05
C GLY A 112 25.97 3.20 12.99
N TYR A 113 26.80 4.24 13.04
CA TYR A 113 27.92 4.48 12.14
C TYR A 113 29.19 4.71 12.97
N GLY A 114 30.25 3.99 12.65
CA GLY A 114 31.57 4.15 13.26
C GLY A 114 32.68 4.21 12.21
N ARG A 115 33.94 4.34 12.66
CA ARG A 115 35.12 4.46 11.77
C ARG A 115 35.42 3.19 10.95
N GLY A 116 34.74 2.08 11.21
CA GLY A 116 34.93 0.81 10.50
C GLY A 116 33.73 -0.14 10.58
N TYR A 117 32.55 0.36 10.96
CA TYR A 117 31.32 -0.43 11.02
C TYR A 117 30.11 0.44 10.70
N GLU A 118 29.10 -0.19 10.09
CA GLU A 118 27.75 0.34 9.92
C GLU A 118 26.79 -0.79 10.26
N ALA A 119 25.83 -0.51 11.14
CA ALA A 119 24.87 -1.49 11.59
C ALA A 119 23.50 -0.85 11.74
N SER A 120 22.45 -1.61 11.43
CA SER A 120 21.08 -1.18 11.65
C SER A 120 20.21 -2.35 12.09
N VAL A 121 19.21 -2.03 12.92
CA VAL A 121 18.21 -2.98 13.39
C VAL A 121 16.86 -2.26 13.32
N ALA A 122 15.87 -2.91 12.71
CA ALA A 122 14.53 -2.38 12.61
C ALA A 122 13.49 -3.45 12.95
N VAL A 123 12.40 -3.00 13.56
CA VAL A 123 11.20 -3.78 13.78
C VAL A 123 10.06 -3.09 13.05
N TYR A 124 9.21 -3.89 12.40
CA TYR A 124 8.09 -3.38 11.63
C TYR A 124 6.83 -4.22 11.84
N ASP A 125 5.69 -3.55 11.75
CA ASP A 125 4.35 -4.15 11.68
C ASP A 125 3.67 -3.66 10.40
N VAL A 126 3.21 -4.61 9.58
CA VAL A 126 2.44 -4.29 8.37
C VAL A 126 1.12 -5.01 8.42
N LYS A 127 0.03 -4.24 8.35
CA LYS A 127 -1.32 -4.77 8.26
C LYS A 127 -1.92 -4.42 6.90
N PHE A 128 -2.46 -5.44 6.22
CA PHE A 128 -3.23 -5.28 4.99
C PHE A 128 -4.71 -5.48 5.28
N ASP A 129 -5.55 -4.56 4.82
CA ASP A 129 -7.00 -4.61 4.90
C ASP A 129 -7.60 -4.72 3.49
N ASN A 130 -8.67 -5.51 3.34
CA ASN A 130 -9.32 -5.80 2.05
C ASN A 130 -8.33 -6.38 1.01
N ARG A 131 -7.48 -7.31 1.45
CA ARG A 131 -6.53 -7.98 0.57
C ARG A 131 -7.28 -8.71 -0.53
N LEU A 132 -7.01 -8.34 -1.78
CA LEU A 132 -7.74 -8.87 -2.94
C LEU A 132 -7.11 -10.21 -3.32
N LEU A 133 -7.63 -11.28 -2.72
CA LEU A 133 -7.26 -12.65 -3.03
C LEU A 133 -8.37 -13.27 -3.88
N ALA A 134 -7.99 -13.84 -5.03
CA ALA A 134 -8.86 -14.76 -5.73
C ALA A 134 -8.90 -16.08 -4.97
N ILE A 135 -9.99 -16.33 -4.26
CA ILE A 135 -10.26 -17.61 -3.61
C ILE A 135 -11.14 -18.39 -4.58
N ALA A 136 -10.58 -19.43 -5.23
CA ALA A 136 -11.37 -20.37 -5.99
C ALA A 136 -12.23 -21.17 -4.99
N GLN A 137 -13.54 -20.89 -4.91
CA GLN A 137 -14.45 -21.59 -3.99
C GLN A 137 -14.91 -22.97 -4.53
N CYS A 138 -14.29 -23.47 -5.60
CA CYS A 138 -14.62 -24.75 -6.21
C CYS A 138 -13.52 -25.77 -5.95
N VAL A 139 -13.92 -27.04 -5.98
CA VAL A 139 -13.02 -28.19 -6.01
C VAL A 139 -12.07 -28.07 -7.21
N GLY A 140 -10.76 -27.88 -6.94
CA GLY A 140 -9.75 -27.58 -7.96
C GLY A 140 -9.59 -28.62 -9.07
N ILE A 141 -10.18 -29.81 -8.91
CA ILE A 141 -10.22 -30.87 -9.93
C ILE A 141 -11.38 -30.74 -10.92
N LEU A 142 -12.49 -30.08 -10.55
CA LEU A 142 -13.70 -30.02 -11.38
C LEU A 142 -13.83 -28.71 -12.18
N GLY A 143 -12.94 -27.74 -11.94
CA GLY A 143 -13.04 -26.39 -12.52
C GLY A 143 -14.19 -25.60 -11.90
N CYS A 144 -13.98 -24.31 -11.65
CA CYS A 144 -15.10 -23.42 -11.37
C CYS A 144 -15.80 -23.12 -12.71
N PRO A 145 -17.12 -23.36 -12.85
CA PRO A 145 -17.88 -22.89 -14.01
C PRO A 145 -17.88 -21.36 -14.10
#